data_AF-R6CDZ2-F1
#
_entry.id   AF-R6CDZ2-F1
#
_cell.length_a   1.000
_cell.length_b   1.000
_cell.length_c   1.000
_cell.angle_alpha   90.00
_cell.angle_beta   90.00
_cell.angle_gamma   90.00
#
_symmetry.space_group_name_H-M   'P 1'
#
loop_
_entity.id
_entity.type
_entity.pdbx_description
1 polymer ?
#
loop_
_entity_poly.entity_id
_entity_poly.type
_entity_poly.pdbx_seq_one_letter_code
_entity_poly.pdbx_strand_id
1 'polypeptide(L)'
;MSEYLENGKIIEPPTIAEVKKMMLRHARLQLQYRGEYTGIREMRKHVAWYTAGFPHSAKLRKRVNEVESMEALEELLQSWE
;
A
#
# COMPACT_ATOMS: atom_id res chain seq x y z
N MET A 1 11.65 3.52 -15.33
CA MET A 1 12.03 4.60 -16.25
C MET A 1 13.31 4.24 -16.99
N SER A 2 14.38 3.81 -16.29
CA SER A 2 15.65 3.41 -16.92
C SER A 2 15.50 2.33 -18.02
N GLU A 3 14.76 1.24 -17.77
CA GLU A 3 14.65 0.14 -18.74
C GLU A 3 13.91 0.52 -20.05
N TYR A 4 12.95 1.44 -19.96
CA TYR A 4 12.27 1.99 -21.15
C TYR A 4 13.17 2.95 -21.92
N LEU A 5 13.90 3.82 -21.21
CA LEU A 5 14.80 4.79 -21.84
C LEU A 5 16.03 4.14 -22.47
N GLU A 6 16.53 3.06 -21.87
CA GLU A 6 17.73 2.35 -22.32
C GLU A 6 17.39 1.32 -23.42
N ASN A 7 16.28 0.60 -23.28
CA ASN A 7 16.02 -0.61 -24.07
C ASN A 7 14.70 -0.54 -24.86
N GLY A 8 13.93 0.54 -24.74
CA GLY A 8 12.58 0.66 -25.31
C GLY A 8 11.55 -0.29 -24.67
N LYS A 9 11.93 -1.00 -23.59
CA LYS A 9 11.14 -2.08 -23.02
C LYS A 9 10.13 -1.54 -22.01
N ILE A 10 8.86 -1.86 -22.22
CA ILE A 10 7.79 -1.59 -21.26
C ILE A 10 7.81 -2.72 -20.21
N ILE A 11 7.94 -2.34 -18.95
CA ILE A 11 7.90 -3.28 -17.82
C ILE A 11 6.44 -3.45 -17.43
N GLU A 12 6.07 -4.68 -17.08
CA GLU A 12 4.75 -4.96 -16.54
C GLU A 12 4.52 -4.19 -15.22
N PRO A 13 3.29 -3.71 -14.98
CA PRO A 13 2.95 -3.11 -13.70
C PRO A 13 3.08 -4.13 -12.57
N PRO A 14 3.36 -3.68 -11.33
CA PRO A 14 3.48 -4.58 -10.20
C PRO A 14 2.15 -5.30 -9.93
N THR A 15 2.26 -6.57 -9.55
CA THR A 15 1.13 -7.38 -9.11
C THR A 15 0.55 -6.85 -7.79
N ILE A 16 -0.70 -7.20 -7.50
CA ILE A 16 -1.34 -6.88 -6.21
C ILE A 16 -0.50 -7.40 -5.03
N ALA A 17 0.09 -8.59 -5.15
CA ALA A 17 0.95 -9.16 -4.12
C ALA A 17 2.21 -8.30 -3.87
N GLU A 18 2.85 -7.79 -4.92
CA GLU A 18 4.01 -6.90 -4.80
C GLU A 18 3.62 -5.56 -4.19
N VAL A 19 2.47 -5.00 -4.58
CA VAL A 19 1.95 -3.75 -4.02
C VAL A 19 1.63 -3.92 -2.52
N LYS A 20 1.00 -5.03 -2.11
CA LYS A 20 0.78 -5.37 -0.69
C LYS A 20 2.09 -5.43 0.08
N LYS A 21 3.09 -6.14 -0.45
CA LYS A 21 4.42 -6.24 0.17
C LYS A 21 5.07 -4.87 0.33
N MET A 22 4.94 -4.00 -0.68
CA MET A 22 5.45 -2.63 -0.63
C MET A 22 4.74 -1.79 0.44
N MET A 23 3.40 -1.85 0.52
CA MET A 23 2.61 -1.13 1.52
C MET A 23 2.98 -1.54 2.94
N LEU A 24 3.14 -2.84 3.21
CA LEU A 24 3.55 -3.34 4.53
C LEU A 24 4.96 -2.91 4.91
N ARG A 25 5.89 -2.92 3.94
CA ARG A 25 7.24 -2.38 4.18
C ARG A 25 7.21 -0.89 4.50
N HIS A 26 6.43 -0.11 3.75
CA HIS A 26 6.25 1.32 4.01
C HIS A 26 5.66 1.56 5.39
N ALA A 27 4.60 0.84 5.76
CA ALA A 27 3.97 0.97 7.08
C ALA A 27 4.97 0.73 8.22
N ARG A 28 5.76 -0.35 8.17
CA ARG A 28 6.78 -0.64 9.20
C ARG A 28 7.78 0.51 9.36
N LEU A 29 8.27 1.07 8.24
CA LEU A 29 9.17 2.22 8.27
C LEU A 29 8.45 3.46 8.83
N GLN A 30 7.21 3.71 8.41
CA GLN A 30 6.44 4.86 8.88
C GLN A 30 6.25 4.82 10.40
N LEU A 31 5.87 3.65 10.93
CA LEU A 31 5.71 3.42 12.37
C LEU A 31 7.04 3.58 13.11
N GLN A 32 8.15 3.09 12.54
CA GLN A 32 9.49 3.24 13.12
C GLN A 32 9.90 4.72 13.28
N TYR A 33 9.61 5.57 12.28
CA TYR A 33 10.06 6.97 12.31
C TYR A 33 9.06 7.94 12.95
N ARG A 34 7.77 7.60 12.99
CA ARG A 34 6.69 8.50 13.45
C ARG A 34 6.01 8.05 14.73
N GLY A 35 6.33 6.85 15.20
CA GLY A 35 5.58 6.16 16.24
C GLY A 35 4.28 5.54 15.69
N GLU A 36 3.72 4.60 16.44
CA GLU A 36 2.60 3.78 16.00
C GLU A 36 1.34 4.60 15.67
N TYR A 37 0.92 5.45 16.62
CA TYR A 37 -0.32 6.23 16.52
C TYR A 37 -0.36 7.16 15.30
N THR A 38 0.73 7.90 15.09
CA THR A 38 0.85 8.84 13.96
C THR A 38 1.12 8.10 12.67
N GLY A 39 2.04 7.12 12.70
CA GLY A 39 2.46 6.38 11.51
C GLY A 39 1.31 5.63 10.86
N ILE A 40 0.47 4.94 11.64
CA ILE A 40 -0.66 4.21 11.08
C ILE A 40 -1.71 5.13 10.46
N ARG A 41 -1.97 6.29 11.08
CA ARG A 41 -2.91 7.30 10.57
C ARG A 41 -2.40 7.91 9.26
N GLU A 42 -1.11 8.20 9.17
CA GLU A 42 -0.48 8.64 7.92
C GLU A 42 -0.52 7.55 6.84
N MET A 43 -0.41 6.27 7.20
CA MET A 43 -0.50 5.17 6.23
C MET A 43 -1.86 5.07 5.54
N ARG A 44 -2.97 5.52 6.17
CA ARG A 44 -4.32 5.44 5.58
C ARG A 44 -4.40 6.11 4.20
N LYS A 45 -3.83 7.32 4.07
CA LYS A 45 -3.76 8.03 2.78
C LYS A 45 -2.83 7.32 1.78
N HIS A 46 -1.71 6.77 2.24
CA HIS A 46 -0.77 6.07 1.38
C HIS A 46 -1.40 4.82 0.76
N VAL A 47 -2.13 4.03 1.54
CA VAL A 47 -2.87 2.86 1.03
C VAL A 47 -3.92 3.27 -0.01
N ALA A 48 -4.62 4.39 0.21
CA ALA A 48 -5.56 4.90 -0.77
C ALA A 48 -4.89 5.27 -2.11
N TRP A 49 -3.66 5.81 -2.07
CA TRP A 49 -2.88 6.12 -3.27
C TRP A 49 -2.34 4.87 -3.96
N TYR A 50 -1.82 3.90 -3.22
CA TYR A 50 -1.32 2.64 -3.78
C TYR A 50 -2.39 1.84 -4.54
N THR A 51 -3.64 1.97 -4.10
CA THR A 51 -4.74 1.16 -4.62
C THR A 51 -5.64 1.92 -5.60
N ALA A 52 -5.28 3.17 -5.92
CA ALA A 52 -5.94 3.94 -6.97
C ALA A 52 -5.75 3.24 -8.33
N GLY A 53 -6.84 3.08 -9.09
CA GLY A 53 -6.82 2.40 -10.40
C GLY A 53 -6.89 0.88 -10.35
N PHE A 54 -6.75 0.24 -9.18
CA PHE A 54 -6.96 -1.20 -9.06
C PHE A 54 -8.46 -1.55 -8.99
N PRO A 55 -8.90 -2.67 -9.61
CA PRO A 55 -10.27 -3.15 -9.47
C PRO A 55 -10.57 -3.51 -8.01
N HIS A 56 -11.85 -3.45 -7.63
CA HIS A 56 -12.35 -3.83 -6.29
C HIS A 56 -11.73 -3.09 -5.08
N SER A 57 -10.89 -2.08 -5.32
CA SER A 57 -10.19 -1.30 -4.29
C SER A 57 -11.07 -0.31 -3.51
N ALA A 58 -12.30 -0.03 -3.97
CA ALA A 58 -13.20 0.91 -3.30
C ALA A 58 -13.54 0.50 -1.85
N LYS A 59 -13.81 -0.80 -1.63
CA LYS A 59 -14.08 -1.35 -0.29
C LYS A 59 -12.85 -1.25 0.61
N LEU A 60 -11.66 -1.52 0.07
CA LEU A 60 -10.39 -1.35 0.77
C LEU A 60 -10.18 0.11 1.21
N ARG A 61 -10.33 1.06 0.27
CA ARG A 61 -10.17 2.50 0.56
C ARG A 61 -11.14 3.02 1.61
N LYS A 62 -12.35 2.45 1.69
CA LYS A 62 -13.30 2.80 2.75
C LYS A 62 -12.80 2.27 4.11
N ARG A 63 -12.45 0.98 4.18
CA ARG A 63 -12.05 0.30 5.42
C ARG A 63 -10.71 0.80 5.99
N VAL A 64 -9.77 1.22 5.15
CA VAL A 64 -8.45 1.64 5.64
C VAL A 64 -8.52 2.87 6.55
N ASN A 65 -9.56 3.71 6.42
CA ASN A 65 -9.73 4.88 7.27
C ASN A 65 -9.97 4.52 8.76
N GLU A 66 -10.40 3.29 9.03
CA GLU A 66 -10.70 2.77 10.38
C GLU A 66 -9.51 2.00 11.00
N VAL A 67 -8.41 1.81 10.25
CA VAL A 67 -7.26 1.01 10.71
C VAL A 67 -6.44 1.75 11.75
N GLU A 68 -6.24 1.14 12.92
CA GLU A 68 -5.54 1.75 14.05
C GLU A 68 -4.25 1.04 14.49
N SER A 69 -3.91 -0.11 13.88
CA SER A 69 -2.68 -0.83 14.17
C SER A 69 -2.05 -1.46 12.92
N MET A 70 -0.80 -1.90 13.04
CA MET A 70 -0.09 -2.61 11.96
C MET A 70 -0.77 -3.93 11.61
N GLU A 71 -1.24 -4.65 12.62
CA GLU A 71 -1.93 -5.94 12.48
C GLU A 71 -3.25 -5.76 11.72
N ALA A 72 -4.05 -4.75 12.09
CA ALA A 72 -5.29 -4.44 11.38
C ALA A 72 -5.04 -4.04 9.92
N LEU A 73 -3.91 -3.36 9.63
CA LEU A 73 -3.50 -3.08 8.26
C LEU A 73 -3.13 -4.36 7.50
N GLU A 74 -2.37 -5.25 8.12
CA GLU A 74 -1.98 -6.54 7.54
C GLU A 74 -3.20 -7.40 7.19
N GLU A 75 -4.13 -7.56 8.12
CA GLU A 75 -5.39 -8.29 7.91
C GLU A 75 -6.23 -7.67 6.78
N LEU A 76 -6.36 -6.33 6.78
CA LEU A 76 -7.10 -5.63 5.76
C LEU A 76 -6.50 -5.90 4.37
N LEU A 77 -5.18 -5.82 4.23
CA LEU A 77 -4.48 -6.07 2.97
C LEU A 77 -4.51 -7.55 2.56
N GLN A 78 -4.49 -8.49 3.51
CA GLN A 78 -4.67 -9.91 3.19
C GLN A 78 -6.06 -10.19 2.62
N SER A 79 -7.11 -9.53 3.14
CA SER A 79 -8.50 -9.68 2.69
C SER A 79 -8.83 -9.02 1.34
N TRP A 80 -7.88 -8.32 0.72
CA TRP A 80 -8.08 -7.61 -0.55
C TRP A 80 -7.68 -8.49 -1.74
N GLU A 81 -8.60 -8.74 -2.67
CA GLU A 81 -8.33 -9.46 -3.94
C GLU A 81 -8.28 -8.51 -5.14
#